data_AF-A0A962S613-F1
#
_entry.id   AF-A0A962S613-F1
#
_cell.length_a   1.000
_cell.length_b   1.000
_cell.length_c   1.000
_cell.angle_alpha   90.00
_cell.angle_beta   90.00
_cell.angle_gamma   90.00
#
_symmetry.space_group_name_H-M   'P 1'
#
loop_
_entity.id
_entity.type
_entity.pdbx_description
1 polymer ?
#
loop_
_entity_poly.entity_id
_entity_poly.type
_entity_poly.pdbx_seq_one_letter_code
_entity_poly.pdbx_strand_id
1 'polypeptide(L)'
;KDACGVATEDPDMLRLIHRLTTVAASEASVLLQGESGTGKTELARLVHRRSQRCNKPFVEINCGAIPSTLIETELFGHVKGAFTGAVKDREGRFKAADGGTLFLDEIGELPRELQPKLLRVLQDGEYEPVGSDRTLKVDVRLVCASNRDLHDLVDNGLFRADLYYRIAVVPLQVPPLRERPGDISLLTKVIHKRLVMRNYPAETTFSDDAMRAI
;
A
#
# COMPACT_ATOMS: atom_id res chain seq x y z
N LYS A 1 -7.27 -24.12 3.15
CA LYS A 1 -8.22 -23.18 3.79
C LYS A 1 -7.39 -22.48 4.86
N ASP A 2 -6.88 -21.26 4.73
CA ASP A 2 -7.29 -20.08 3.96
C ASP A 2 -6.26 -19.63 2.92
N ALA A 3 -6.71 -19.41 1.69
CA ALA A 3 -5.90 -18.91 0.58
C ALA A 3 -5.77 -17.37 0.56
N CYS A 4 -6.14 -16.69 1.66
CA CYS A 4 -6.31 -15.24 1.69
C CYS A 4 -5.04 -14.45 2.09
N GLY A 5 -4.02 -15.11 2.64
CA GLY A 5 -2.78 -14.45 3.12
C GLY A 5 -2.96 -13.57 4.37
N VAL A 6 -4.19 -13.14 4.67
CA VAL A 6 -4.61 -12.45 5.89
C VAL A 6 -5.25 -13.49 6.82
N ALA A 7 -4.71 -13.63 8.03
CA ALA A 7 -5.26 -14.50 9.08
C ALA A 7 -6.12 -13.65 10.02
N THR A 8 -7.41 -13.96 10.12
CA THR A 8 -8.34 -13.26 11.00
C THR A 8 -9.54 -14.16 11.32
N GLU A 9 -10.06 -14.05 12.54
CA GLU A 9 -11.33 -14.61 13.01
C GLU A 9 -12.34 -13.49 13.34
N ASP A 10 -11.90 -12.23 13.31
CA ASP A 10 -12.73 -11.07 13.59
C ASP A 10 -13.85 -10.85 12.55
N PRO A 11 -15.12 -10.72 12.96
CA PRO A 11 -16.24 -10.55 12.03
C PRO A 11 -16.15 -9.29 11.16
N ASP A 12 -15.65 -8.17 11.70
CA ASP A 12 -15.51 -6.92 10.94
C ASP A 12 -14.41 -7.03 9.90
N MET A 13 -13.30 -7.66 10.26
CA MET A 13 -12.23 -7.90 9.32
C MET A 13 -12.62 -8.89 8.22
N LEU A 14 -13.39 -9.93 8.54
CA LEU A 14 -13.96 -10.85 7.54
C LEU A 14 -14.92 -10.12 6.58
N ARG A 15 -15.77 -9.22 7.09
CA ARG A 15 -16.63 -8.36 6.26
C ARG A 15 -15.79 -7.46 5.34
N LEU A 16 -14.71 -6.89 5.86
CA LEU A 16 -13.79 -6.05 5.10
C LEU A 16 -13.11 -6.86 3.97
N ILE A 17 -12.58 -8.04 4.27
CA ILE A 17 -11.99 -8.96 3.28
C ILE A 17 -13.00 -9.33 2.20
N HIS A 18 -14.26 -9.57 2.57
CA HIS A 18 -15.32 -9.86 1.60
C HIS A 18 -15.55 -8.68 0.65
N ARG A 19 -15.69 -7.46 1.19
CA ARG A 19 -15.84 -6.22 0.40
C ARG A 19 -14.63 -6.00 -0.53
N LEU A 20 -13.41 -6.18 -0.03
CA LEU A 20 -12.19 -6.09 -0.84
C LEU A 20 -12.19 -7.09 -1.98
N THR A 21 -12.64 -8.32 -1.73
CA THR A 21 -12.72 -9.35 -2.76
C THR A 21 -13.70 -8.97 -3.86
N THR A 22 -14.84 -8.36 -3.52
CA THR A 22 -15.79 -7.85 -4.51
C THR A 22 -15.19 -6.71 -5.33
N VAL A 23 -14.53 -5.75 -4.68
CA VAL A 23 -13.91 -4.58 -5.32
C VAL A 23 -12.71 -4.97 -6.17
N ALA A 24 -12.00 -6.03 -5.80
CA ALA A 24 -10.85 -6.55 -6.54
C ALA A 24 -11.21 -6.92 -7.99
N ALA A 25 -12.44 -7.36 -8.27
CA ALA A 25 -12.91 -7.67 -9.62
C ALA A 25 -13.01 -6.44 -10.55
N SER A 26 -13.07 -5.23 -9.98
CA SER A 26 -13.09 -3.96 -10.70
C SER A 26 -11.69 -3.32 -10.77
N GLU A 27 -11.56 -2.28 -11.59
CA GLU A 27 -10.35 -1.45 -11.70
C GLU A 27 -10.35 -0.24 -10.75
N ALA A 28 -11.35 -0.14 -9.85
CA ALA A 28 -11.46 0.98 -8.92
C ALA A 28 -10.24 1.07 -7.99
N SER A 29 -9.84 2.32 -7.70
CA SER A 29 -8.82 2.59 -6.68
C SER A 29 -9.36 2.28 -5.29
N VAL A 30 -8.51 1.69 -4.46
CA VAL A 30 -8.85 1.29 -3.10
C VAL A 30 -7.98 2.08 -2.14
N LEU A 31 -8.61 2.72 -1.15
CA LEU A 31 -7.93 3.42 -0.07
C LEU A 31 -8.13 2.65 1.24
N LEU A 32 -7.03 2.15 1.82
CA LEU A 32 -7.00 1.46 3.11
C LEU A 32 -6.54 2.43 4.20
N GLN A 33 -7.44 2.82 5.10
CA GLN A 33 -7.10 3.67 6.24
C GLN A 33 -7.10 2.86 7.54
N GLY A 34 -6.24 3.25 8.48
CA GLY A 34 -6.14 2.61 9.79
C GLY A 34 -4.70 2.58 10.28
N GLU A 35 -4.49 2.25 11.55
CA GLU A 35 -3.18 2.37 12.20
C GLU A 35 -2.05 1.59 11.49
N SER A 36 -0.80 2.04 11.65
CA SER A 36 0.36 1.31 11.15
C SER A 36 0.43 -0.09 11.79
N GLY A 37 0.85 -1.09 11.01
CA GLY A 37 0.93 -2.48 11.50
C GLY A 37 -0.38 -3.29 11.50
N THR A 38 -1.51 -2.73 11.08
CA THR A 38 -2.83 -3.42 11.03
C THR A 38 -3.02 -4.39 9.84
N GLY A 39 -1.96 -4.64 9.05
CA GLY A 39 -2.01 -5.58 7.92
C GLY A 39 -2.44 -5.00 6.58
N LYS A 40 -2.44 -3.67 6.42
CA LYS A 40 -2.81 -2.97 5.17
C LYS A 40 -2.06 -3.49 3.93
N THR A 41 -0.77 -3.78 4.05
CA THR A 41 0.04 -4.38 2.96
C THR A 41 -0.50 -5.73 2.50
N GLU A 42 -0.90 -6.61 3.42
CA GLU A 42 -1.47 -7.92 3.06
C GLU A 42 -2.85 -7.78 2.41
N LEU A 43 -3.63 -6.78 2.83
CA LEU A 43 -4.91 -6.45 2.20
C LEU A 43 -4.72 -5.89 0.79
N ALA A 44 -3.72 -5.04 0.56
CA ALA A 44 -3.37 -4.56 -0.78
C ALA A 44 -2.94 -5.71 -1.70
N ARG A 45 -2.12 -6.64 -1.19
CA ARG A 45 -1.74 -7.87 -1.91
C ARG A 45 -2.95 -8.76 -2.20
N LEU A 46 -3.91 -8.84 -1.27
CA LEU A 46 -5.16 -9.55 -1.49
C LEU A 46 -5.96 -8.94 -2.64
N VAL A 47 -6.12 -7.61 -2.69
CA VAL A 47 -6.80 -6.91 -3.79
C VAL A 47 -6.16 -7.28 -5.12
N HIS A 48 -4.84 -7.20 -5.21
CA HIS A 48 -4.12 -7.56 -6.43
C HIS A 48 -4.32 -9.04 -6.81
N ARG A 49 -4.13 -9.98 -5.88
CA ARG A 49 -4.30 -11.43 -6.12
C ARG A 49 -5.72 -11.80 -6.58
N ARG A 50 -6.73 -11.03 -6.18
CA ARG A 50 -8.14 -11.25 -6.53
C ARG A 50 -8.59 -10.42 -7.73
N SER A 51 -7.70 -9.65 -8.34
CA SER A 51 -8.00 -8.81 -9.48
C SER A 51 -7.79 -9.49 -10.83
N GLN A 52 -8.25 -8.84 -11.89
CA GLN A 52 -7.94 -9.22 -13.28
C GLN A 52 -6.44 -9.09 -13.60
N ARG A 53 -5.69 -8.31 -12.79
CA ARG A 53 -4.24 -8.09 -12.92
C ARG A 53 -3.41 -9.03 -12.04
N CYS A 54 -3.96 -10.11 -11.50
CA CYS A 54 -3.27 -10.99 -10.55
C CYS A 54 -2.00 -11.68 -11.09
N ASN A 55 -1.87 -11.78 -12.41
CA ASN A 55 -0.67 -12.33 -13.09
C ASN A 55 0.29 -11.23 -13.58
N LYS A 56 0.05 -9.97 -13.21
CA LYS A 56 0.82 -8.78 -13.60
C LYS A 56 1.67 -8.30 -12.42
N PRO A 57 2.61 -7.36 -12.62
CA PRO A 57 3.44 -6.86 -11.53
C PRO A 57 2.60 -6.27 -10.37
N PHE A 58 3.02 -6.59 -9.14
CA PHE A 58 2.61 -5.87 -7.94
C PHE A 58 3.83 -5.13 -7.40
N VAL A 59 3.83 -3.81 -7.51
CA VAL A 59 4.93 -2.96 -7.05
C VAL A 59 4.48 -2.22 -5.81
N GLU A 60 5.30 -2.27 -4.76
CA GLU A 60 5.04 -1.61 -3.49
C GLU A 60 6.07 -0.50 -3.26
N ILE A 61 5.61 0.63 -2.74
CA ILE A 61 6.43 1.73 -2.27
C ILE A 61 5.81 2.31 -1.01
N ASN A 62 6.63 2.50 0.02
CA ASN A 62 6.22 3.16 1.25
C ASN A 62 6.74 4.60 1.23
N CYS A 63 5.82 5.56 1.18
CA CYS A 63 6.13 6.98 1.08
C CYS A 63 6.77 7.55 2.36
N GLY A 64 6.50 6.96 3.53
CA GLY A 64 7.09 7.35 4.80
C GLY A 64 8.51 6.80 5.03
N ALA A 65 8.91 5.75 4.31
CA ALA A 65 10.22 5.10 4.46
C ALA A 65 11.31 5.71 3.55
N ILE A 66 10.92 6.52 2.56
CA ILE A 66 11.83 7.09 1.57
C ILE A 66 11.99 8.59 1.86
N PRO A 67 13.22 9.14 1.87
CA PRO A 67 13.42 10.57 2.01
C PRO A 67 12.60 11.36 0.97
N SER A 68 12.00 12.47 1.38
CA SER A 68 11.19 13.33 0.51
C SER A 68 11.94 13.82 -0.73
N THR A 69 13.27 13.93 -0.67
CA THR A 69 14.13 14.29 -1.80
C THR A 69 14.30 13.19 -2.84
N LEU A 70 14.02 11.93 -2.50
CA LEU A 70 14.20 10.77 -3.36
C LEU A 70 12.89 10.16 -3.85
N ILE A 71 11.78 10.39 -3.14
CA ILE A 71 10.48 9.78 -3.45
C ILE A 71 10.00 10.10 -4.87
N GLU A 72 10.27 11.31 -5.36
CA GLU A 72 9.95 11.68 -6.75
C GLU A 72 10.69 10.76 -7.75
N THR A 73 12.00 10.61 -7.58
CA THR A 73 12.80 9.76 -8.46
C THR A 73 12.49 8.27 -8.34
N GLU A 74 12.04 7.80 -7.17
CA GLU A 74 11.59 6.43 -7.00
C GLU A 74 10.26 6.20 -7.71
N LEU A 75 9.31 7.13 -7.61
CA LEU A 75 8.00 7.02 -8.26
C LEU A 75 8.08 7.15 -9.78
N PHE A 76 8.70 8.23 -10.27
CA PHE A 76 8.68 8.63 -11.68
C PHE A 76 9.96 8.28 -12.43
N GLY A 77 11.02 7.86 -11.74
CA GLY A 77 12.31 7.63 -12.38
C GLY A 77 13.03 8.93 -12.74
N HIS A 78 14.22 8.80 -13.31
CA HIS A 78 15.01 9.94 -13.79
C HIS A 78 15.85 9.55 -14.99
N VAL A 79 16.21 10.55 -15.79
CA VAL A 79 17.22 10.41 -16.84
C VAL A 79 18.61 10.81 -16.33
N LYS A 80 19.65 10.33 -17.00
CA LYS A 80 21.04 10.72 -16.74
C LYS A 80 21.17 12.24 -16.82
N GLY A 81 21.82 12.83 -15.82
CA GLY A 81 22.05 14.26 -15.73
C GLY A 81 20.91 15.09 -15.13
N ALA A 82 19.82 14.47 -14.67
CA ALA A 82 18.70 15.17 -14.05
C ALA A 82 19.07 15.91 -12.75
N PHE A 83 20.05 15.41 -12.01
CA PHE A 83 20.61 16.03 -10.79
C PHE A 83 22.04 15.54 -10.54
N THR A 84 22.74 16.17 -9.61
CA THR A 84 24.10 15.76 -9.20
C THR A 84 24.06 14.34 -8.62
N GLY A 85 24.65 13.38 -9.35
CA GLY A 85 24.64 11.95 -8.99
C GLY A 85 23.76 11.07 -9.89
N ALA A 86 22.97 11.66 -10.80
CA ALA A 86 22.20 10.94 -11.82
C ALA A 86 23.13 10.43 -12.95
N VAL A 87 23.95 9.42 -12.64
CA VAL A 87 24.97 8.88 -13.57
C VAL A 87 24.40 8.01 -14.70
N LYS A 88 23.17 7.52 -14.53
CA LYS A 88 22.45 6.68 -15.50
C LYS A 88 20.95 6.93 -15.39
N ASP A 89 20.21 6.52 -16.42
CA ASP A 89 18.76 6.47 -16.38
C ASP A 89 18.30 5.44 -15.35
N ARG A 90 17.18 5.72 -14.68
CA ARG A 90 16.54 4.81 -13.74
C ARG A 90 15.04 4.84 -13.93
N GLU A 91 14.47 3.65 -14.09
CA GLU A 91 13.02 3.46 -14.17
C GLU A 91 12.36 3.70 -12.81
N GLY A 92 11.21 4.39 -12.83
CA GLY A 92 10.38 4.63 -11.66
C GLY A 92 9.39 3.49 -11.39
N ARG A 93 8.76 3.52 -10.22
CA ARG A 93 7.75 2.52 -9.80
C ARG A 93 6.52 2.51 -10.69
N PHE A 94 6.14 3.64 -11.28
CA PHE A 94 5.05 3.66 -12.26
C PHE A 94 5.37 2.80 -13.48
N LYS A 95 6.61 2.87 -14.00
CA LYS A 95 6.98 2.01 -15.15
C LYS A 95 7.07 0.54 -14.74
N ALA A 96 7.64 0.26 -13.57
CA ALA A 96 7.75 -1.10 -13.06
C ALA A 96 6.38 -1.76 -12.82
N ALA A 97 5.35 -0.95 -12.51
CA ALA A 97 3.98 -1.40 -12.25
C ALA A 97 3.09 -1.43 -13.49
N ASP A 98 3.61 -1.11 -14.67
CA ASP A 98 2.85 -0.97 -15.92
C ASP A 98 2.10 -2.26 -16.28
N GLY A 99 0.80 -2.13 -16.59
CA GLY A 99 -0.15 -3.22 -16.77
C GLY A 99 -0.54 -3.96 -15.49
N GLY A 100 -0.04 -3.55 -14.32
CA GLY A 100 -0.17 -4.21 -13.03
C GLY A 100 -0.81 -3.34 -11.96
N THR A 101 -0.35 -3.49 -10.71
CA THR A 101 -0.84 -2.74 -9.55
C THR A 101 0.31 -2.05 -8.83
N LEU A 102 0.14 -0.77 -8.55
CA LEU A 102 1.02 0.00 -7.68
C LEU A 102 0.34 0.15 -6.31
N PHE A 103 1.03 -0.26 -5.26
CA PHE A 103 0.63 -0.05 -3.88
C PHE A 103 1.44 1.10 -3.28
N LEU A 104 0.75 2.18 -2.91
CA LEU A 104 1.32 3.34 -2.21
C LEU A 104 0.98 3.22 -0.72
N ASP A 105 1.94 2.78 0.08
CA ASP A 105 1.80 2.73 1.53
C ASP A 105 2.18 4.09 2.14
N GLU A 106 1.48 4.47 3.19
CA GLU A 106 1.58 5.77 3.85
C GLU A 106 1.47 6.97 2.88
N ILE A 107 0.46 6.95 1.99
CA ILE A 107 0.23 8.01 0.97
C ILE A 107 0.07 9.42 1.57
N GLY A 108 -0.35 9.51 2.85
CA GLY A 108 -0.44 10.77 3.58
C GLY A 108 0.91 11.45 3.83
N GLU A 109 2.02 10.73 3.70
CA GLU A 109 3.39 11.25 3.79
C GLU A 109 3.93 11.77 2.45
N LEU A 110 3.16 11.64 1.36
CA LEU A 110 3.58 12.13 0.05
C LEU A 110 3.68 13.68 0.06
N PRO A 111 4.85 14.25 -0.28
CA PRO A 111 5.02 15.70 -0.34
C PRO A 111 3.96 16.37 -1.22
N ARG A 112 3.41 17.50 -0.75
CA ARG A 112 2.33 18.22 -1.42
C ARG A 112 2.66 18.61 -2.85
N GLU A 113 3.91 18.91 -3.13
CA GLU A 113 4.42 19.26 -4.46
C GLU A 113 4.38 18.10 -5.47
N LEU A 114 4.35 16.84 -5.01
CA LEU A 114 4.28 15.66 -5.86
C LEU A 114 2.85 15.18 -6.11
N GLN A 115 1.89 15.62 -5.29
CA GLN A 115 0.48 15.26 -5.42
C GLN A 115 -0.12 15.63 -6.80
N PRO A 116 0.18 16.80 -7.42
CA PRO A 116 -0.25 17.10 -8.79
C PRO A 116 0.31 16.13 -9.85
N LYS A 117 1.56 15.71 -9.72
CA LYS A 117 2.17 14.74 -10.64
C LYS A 117 1.49 13.39 -10.52
N LEU A 118 1.25 12.93 -9.28
CA LEU A 118 0.47 11.72 -9.03
C LEU A 118 -0.94 11.80 -9.63
N LEU A 119 -1.63 12.93 -9.44
CA LEU A 119 -2.96 13.15 -10.00
C LEU A 119 -2.96 13.07 -11.53
N ARG A 120 -1.97 13.65 -12.21
CA ARG A 120 -1.80 13.54 -13.68
C ARG A 120 -1.68 12.09 -14.13
N VAL A 121 -0.92 11.26 -13.43
CA VAL A 121 -0.84 9.83 -13.76
C VAL A 121 -2.19 9.14 -13.60
N LEU A 122 -2.94 9.47 -12.55
CA LEU A 122 -4.24 8.86 -12.29
C LEU A 122 -5.35 9.34 -13.24
N GLN A 123 -5.20 10.52 -13.83
CA GLN A 123 -6.15 11.11 -14.77
C GLN A 123 -5.87 10.65 -16.20
N ASP A 124 -4.62 10.79 -16.64
CA ASP A 124 -4.24 10.68 -18.05
C ASP A 124 -3.46 9.38 -18.34
N GLY A 125 -3.03 8.65 -17.31
CA GLY A 125 -2.12 7.52 -17.46
C GLY A 125 -0.72 7.96 -17.91
N GLU A 126 -0.35 9.21 -17.66
CA GLU A 126 0.84 9.85 -18.23
C GLU A 126 1.71 10.50 -17.15
N TYR A 127 3.04 10.40 -17.32
CA TYR A 127 4.01 11.12 -16.49
C TYR A 127 5.32 11.39 -17.24
N GLU A 128 6.15 12.26 -16.68
CA GLU A 128 7.48 12.60 -17.18
C GLU A 128 8.53 12.21 -16.13
N PRO A 129 9.58 11.45 -16.49
CA PRO A 129 10.72 11.20 -15.60
C PRO A 129 11.41 12.51 -15.20
N VAL A 130 12.04 12.54 -14.03
CA VAL A 130 12.79 13.72 -13.58
C VAL A 130 13.91 14.03 -14.56
N GLY A 131 13.97 15.29 -15.00
CA GLY A 131 14.95 15.77 -15.99
C GLY A 131 14.61 15.45 -17.45
N SER A 132 13.39 14.99 -17.75
CA SER A 132 12.95 14.69 -19.11
C SER A 132 11.63 15.38 -19.44
N ASP A 133 11.53 15.92 -20.65
CA ASP A 133 10.28 16.45 -21.21
C ASP A 133 9.50 15.36 -21.99
N ARG A 134 9.99 14.12 -21.99
CA ARG A 134 9.34 13.01 -22.68
C ARG A 134 8.24 12.42 -21.81
N THR A 135 7.00 12.63 -22.24
CA THR A 135 5.83 11.98 -21.64
C THR A 135 5.82 10.47 -21.91
N LEU A 136 5.61 9.69 -20.85
CA LEU A 136 5.47 8.24 -20.87
C LEU A 136 4.04 7.87 -20.48
N LYS A 137 3.48 6.86 -21.15
CA LYS A 137 2.18 6.26 -20.82
C LYS A 137 2.35 5.02 -19.97
N VAL A 138 1.47 4.84 -18.99
CA VAL A 138 1.36 3.65 -18.14
C VAL A 138 -0.10 3.34 -17.83
N ASP A 139 -0.39 2.05 -17.72
CA ASP A 139 -1.69 1.56 -17.24
C ASP A 139 -1.50 0.90 -15.88
N VAL A 140 -1.82 1.59 -14.80
CA VAL A 140 -1.56 1.13 -13.43
C VAL A 140 -2.82 1.21 -12.58
N ARG A 141 -3.21 0.07 -11.97
CA ARG A 141 -4.21 0.08 -10.91
C ARG A 141 -3.58 0.56 -9.62
N LEU A 142 -4.21 1.53 -8.95
CA LEU A 142 -3.71 2.09 -7.70
C LEU A 142 -4.42 1.51 -6.48
N VAL A 143 -3.63 1.03 -5.51
CA VAL A 143 -4.07 0.77 -4.14
C VAL A 143 -3.29 1.68 -3.21
N CYS A 144 -3.96 2.39 -2.32
CA CYS A 144 -3.34 3.31 -1.36
C CYS A 144 -3.59 2.84 0.06
N ALA A 145 -2.66 3.13 0.95
CA ALA A 145 -2.85 2.99 2.38
C ALA A 145 -2.36 4.24 3.12
N SER A 146 -3.00 4.57 4.24
CA SER A 146 -2.51 5.61 5.16
C SER A 146 -2.88 5.29 6.60
N ASN A 147 -1.98 5.60 7.53
CA ASN A 147 -2.25 5.66 8.96
C ASN A 147 -2.86 6.98 9.44
N ARG A 148 -2.85 8.02 8.60
CA ARG A 148 -3.42 9.33 8.88
C ARG A 148 -4.82 9.44 8.29
N ASP A 149 -5.64 10.30 8.89
CA ASP A 149 -6.89 10.68 8.26
C ASP A 149 -6.60 11.65 7.10
N LEU A 150 -6.77 11.17 5.87
CA LEU A 150 -6.54 12.00 4.69
C LEU A 150 -7.56 13.13 4.58
N HIS A 151 -8.75 13.00 5.18
CA HIS A 151 -9.72 14.09 5.23
C HIS A 151 -9.17 15.25 6.06
N ASP A 152 -8.65 14.97 7.24
CA ASP A 152 -7.99 15.98 8.08
C ASP A 152 -6.79 16.61 7.35
N LEU A 153 -6.02 15.83 6.58
CA LEU A 153 -4.92 16.40 5.80
C LEU A 153 -5.39 17.32 4.68
N VAL A 154 -6.55 17.05 4.08
CA VAL A 154 -7.18 17.95 3.11
C VAL A 154 -7.60 19.25 3.79
N ASP A 155 -8.27 19.16 4.94
CA ASP A 155 -8.75 20.33 5.70
C ASP A 155 -7.60 21.23 6.16
N ASN A 156 -6.46 20.62 6.52
CA ASN A 156 -5.24 21.33 6.90
C ASN A 156 -4.37 21.80 5.72
N GLY A 157 -4.81 21.60 4.47
CA GLY A 157 -4.06 22.02 3.29
C GLY A 157 -2.73 21.29 3.11
N LEU A 158 -2.59 20.08 3.65
CA LEU A 158 -1.42 19.20 3.48
C LEU A 158 -1.65 18.18 2.36
N PHE A 159 -2.90 17.79 2.12
CA PHE A 159 -3.30 16.93 1.02
C PHE A 159 -4.24 17.68 0.07
N ARG A 160 -4.24 17.34 -1.22
CA ARG A 160 -5.14 17.97 -2.19
C ARG A 160 -6.47 17.23 -2.23
N ALA A 161 -7.57 18.00 -2.20
CA ALA A 161 -8.92 17.45 -2.26
C ALA A 161 -9.18 16.65 -3.55
N ASP A 162 -8.71 17.15 -4.70
CA ASP A 162 -8.89 16.48 -6.00
C ASP A 162 -8.21 15.10 -6.06
N LEU A 163 -6.99 14.99 -5.52
CA LEU A 163 -6.29 13.73 -5.38
C LEU A 163 -7.01 12.79 -4.40
N TYR A 164 -7.48 13.31 -3.25
CA TYR A 164 -8.23 12.52 -2.28
C TYR A 164 -9.44 11.84 -2.93
N TYR A 165 -10.30 12.60 -3.62
CA TYR A 165 -11.48 12.03 -4.27
C TYR A 165 -11.13 11.06 -5.41
N ARG A 166 -9.96 11.19 -6.04
CA ARG A 166 -9.50 10.27 -7.10
C ARG A 166 -9.03 8.92 -6.54
N ILE A 167 -8.42 8.89 -5.36
CA ILE A 167 -7.90 7.66 -4.73
C ILE A 167 -8.91 7.01 -3.77
N ALA A 168 -9.79 7.80 -3.16
CA ALA A 168 -10.80 7.36 -2.19
C ALA A 168 -12.10 6.89 -2.88
N VAL A 169 -12.01 6.20 -4.01
CA VAL A 169 -13.19 5.65 -4.71
C VAL A 169 -13.84 4.54 -3.85
N VAL A 170 -13.01 3.69 -3.27
CA VAL A 170 -13.42 2.70 -2.28
C VAL A 170 -12.60 2.90 -1.01
N PRO A 171 -13.03 3.79 -0.10
CA PRO A 171 -12.39 3.97 1.19
C PRO A 171 -12.80 2.85 2.15
N LEU A 172 -11.83 2.23 2.81
CA LEU A 172 -12.04 1.14 3.75
C LEU A 172 -11.21 1.38 5.00
N GLN A 173 -11.89 1.37 6.15
CA GLN A 173 -11.26 1.46 7.47
C GLN A 173 -10.87 0.07 7.95
N VAL A 174 -9.60 -0.08 8.31
CA VAL A 174 -8.98 -1.30 8.82
C VAL A 174 -8.94 -1.19 10.35
N PRO A 175 -9.76 -1.96 11.09
CA PRO A 175 -9.82 -1.84 12.55
C PRO A 175 -8.44 -2.10 13.21
N PRO A 176 -8.09 -1.40 14.29
CA PRO A 176 -6.87 -1.69 15.04
C PRO A 176 -6.96 -3.05 15.75
N LEU A 177 -5.81 -3.63 16.13
CA LEU A 177 -5.78 -4.96 16.76
C LEU A 177 -6.54 -5.01 18.09
N ARG A 178 -6.59 -3.89 18.83
CA ARG A 178 -7.36 -3.76 20.09
C ARG A 178 -8.87 -3.96 19.92
N GLU A 179 -9.40 -3.74 18.71
CA GLU A 179 -10.80 -3.97 18.37
C GLU A 179 -11.05 -5.40 17.86
N ARG A 180 -9.99 -6.22 17.77
CA ARG A 180 -10.03 -7.59 17.24
C ARG A 180 -9.34 -8.60 18.17
N PRO A 181 -9.79 -8.74 19.42
CA PRO A 181 -9.10 -9.58 20.40
C PRO A 181 -9.01 -11.07 19.98
N GLY A 182 -9.98 -11.56 19.19
CA GLY A 182 -9.95 -12.92 18.64
C GLY A 182 -8.75 -13.16 17.71
N ASP A 183 -8.27 -12.13 17.02
CA ASP A 183 -7.13 -12.24 16.10
C ASP A 183 -5.80 -12.42 16.84
N ILE A 184 -5.69 -12.01 18.11
CA ILE A 184 -4.42 -12.07 18.87
C ILE A 184 -3.89 -13.50 18.93
N SER A 185 -4.74 -14.45 19.34
CA SER A 185 -4.37 -15.86 19.44
C SER A 185 -3.97 -16.47 18.10
N LEU A 186 -4.67 -16.10 17.03
CA LEU A 186 -4.41 -16.58 15.68
C LEU A 186 -3.10 -16.00 15.13
N LEU A 187 -2.91 -14.69 15.25
CA LEU A 187 -1.71 -13.99 14.78
C LEU A 187 -0.46 -14.46 15.50
N THR A 188 -0.53 -14.72 16.82
CA THR A 188 0.58 -15.30 17.58
C THR A 188 1.04 -16.63 16.98
N LYS A 189 0.10 -17.53 16.64
CA LYS A 189 0.43 -18.80 15.97
C LYS A 189 1.05 -18.60 14.60
N VAL A 190 0.54 -17.65 13.81
CA VAL A 190 1.07 -17.34 12.47
C VAL A 190 2.47 -16.76 12.54
N ILE A 191 2.71 -15.81 13.45
CA ILE A 191 4.02 -15.18 13.68
C ILE A 191 5.01 -16.21 14.17
N HIS A 192 4.63 -17.06 15.13
CA HIS A 192 5.47 -18.16 15.60
C HIS A 192 5.91 -19.06 14.45
N LYS A 193 4.96 -19.51 13.62
CA LYS A 193 5.26 -20.33 12.44
C LYS A 193 6.23 -19.62 11.48
N ARG A 194 6.07 -18.31 11.26
CA ARG A 194 6.98 -17.51 10.42
C ARG A 194 8.37 -17.39 11.04
N LEU A 195 8.49 -17.26 12.36
CA LEU A 195 9.78 -17.25 13.06
C LEU A 195 10.48 -18.60 12.94
N VAL A 196 9.78 -19.71 13.13
CA VAL A 196 10.35 -21.05 12.95
C VAL A 196 10.88 -21.25 11.52
N MET A 197 10.15 -20.78 10.51
CA MET A 197 10.62 -20.80 9.11
C MET A 197 11.88 -19.93 8.86
N ARG A 198 12.18 -18.99 9.76
CA ARG A 198 13.39 -18.17 9.76
C ARG A 198 14.50 -18.75 10.66
N ASN A 199 14.41 -20.04 10.99
CA ASN A 199 15.35 -20.77 11.85
C ASN A 199 15.37 -20.35 13.33
N TYR A 200 14.27 -19.80 13.85
CA TYR A 200 14.09 -19.65 15.30
C TYR A 200 13.68 -21.00 15.95
N PRO A 201 13.96 -21.22 17.25
CA PRO A 201 13.65 -22.49 17.93
C PRO A 201 12.16 -22.85 17.87
N ALA A 202 11.85 -24.04 17.36
CA ALA A 202 10.48 -24.52 17.16
C ALA A 202 9.76 -24.93 18.45
N GLU A 203 10.52 -25.22 19.51
CA GLU A 203 10.00 -25.66 20.81
C GLU A 203 9.51 -24.49 21.68
N THR A 204 9.65 -23.25 21.19
CA THR A 204 9.19 -22.07 21.91
C THR A 204 7.66 -22.06 21.93
N THR A 205 7.07 -22.13 23.12
CA THR A 205 5.62 -22.00 23.32
C THR A 205 5.32 -20.72 24.08
N PHE A 206 4.15 -20.14 23.83
CA PHE A 206 3.66 -19.02 24.63
C PHE A 206 3.00 -19.60 25.87
N SER A 207 3.44 -19.18 27.06
CA SER A 207 2.76 -19.54 28.30
C SER A 207 1.38 -18.90 28.37
N ASP A 208 0.48 -19.47 29.17
CA ASP A 208 -0.86 -18.89 29.38
C ASP A 208 -0.78 -17.47 29.94
N ASP A 209 0.20 -17.19 30.80
CA ASP A 209 0.44 -15.84 31.34
C ASP A 209 0.91 -14.87 30.25
N ALA A 210 1.77 -15.33 29.33
CA ALA A 210 2.16 -14.51 28.18
C ALA A 210 0.97 -14.26 27.24
N MET A 211 0.10 -15.25 27.03
CA MET A 211 -1.10 -15.11 26.20
C MET A 211 -2.18 -14.23 26.84
N ARG A 212 -2.25 -14.14 28.18
CA ARG A 212 -3.16 -13.23 28.89
C ARG A 212 -2.64 -11.79 28.96
N ALA A 213 -1.32 -11.61 28.85
CA ALA A 213 -0.68 -10.30 28.93
C ALA A 213 -0.67 -9.55 27.59
N ILE A 214 -0.93 -10.24 26.48
CA ILE A 214 -1.05 -9.69 25.11
C ILE A 214 -2.52 -9.43 24.80
#